data_AF-A0A5E4IHW9-F1
#
_entry.id   AF-A0A5E4IHW9-F1
#
_cell.length_a   1.000
_cell.length_b   1.000
_cell.length_c   1.000
_cell.angle_alpha   90.00
_cell.angle_beta   90.00
_cell.angle_gamma   90.00
#
_symmetry.space_group_name_H-M   'P 1'
#
loop_
_entity.id
_entity.type
_entity.pdbx_description
1 polymer ?
#
loop_
_entity_poly.entity_id
_entity_poly.type
_entity_poly.pdbx_seq_one_letter_code
_entity_poly.pdbx_strand_id
1 'polypeptide(L)'
;MRRGAIKSFLTQAVEDLQSLDIQEIKGLVVAGPGEAKGQLVEMLPASWKSKVLGVLDVSMQTPSGDLVKLGNEVANSERSREKELAENLKEAVLKGRPAAYGVAEVGEALKQGRVNHLLLSNSFALPQMICKKCHFDG
;
A
#
# COMPACT_ATOMS: atom_id res chain seq x y z
N MET A 1 18.95 15.82 -25.80
CA MET A 1 19.52 14.46 -25.72
C MET A 1 19.37 13.77 -24.35
N ARG A 2 19.22 14.48 -23.20
CA ARG A 2 19.12 13.83 -21.87
C ARG A 2 17.74 13.27 -21.46
N ARG A 3 16.63 13.89 -21.88
CA ARG A 3 15.27 13.47 -21.47
C ARG A 3 14.86 12.07 -21.99
N GLY A 4 15.27 11.70 -23.20
CA GLY A 4 14.95 10.40 -23.78
C GLY A 4 15.61 9.23 -23.05
N ALA A 5 16.88 9.40 -22.65
CA ALA A 5 17.62 8.38 -21.91
C ALA A 5 17.03 8.13 -20.51
N ILE A 6 16.63 9.20 -19.80
CA ILE A 6 15.98 9.08 -18.48
C ILE A 6 14.65 8.33 -18.60
N LYS A 7 13.81 8.70 -19.57
CA LYS A 7 12.51 8.02 -19.77
C LYS A 7 12.70 6.53 -20.09
N SER A 8 13.66 6.20 -20.97
CA SER A 8 13.99 4.81 -21.29
C SER A 8 14.44 4.03 -20.05
N PHE A 9 15.30 4.62 -19.22
CA PHE A 9 15.76 4.00 -17.98
C PHE A 9 14.61 3.74 -17.00
N LEU A 10 13.74 4.74 -16.78
CA LEU A 10 12.58 4.57 -15.90
C LEU A 10 11.59 3.54 -16.44
N THR A 11 11.41 3.48 -17.77
CA THR A 11 10.57 2.47 -18.40
C THR A 11 11.11 1.07 -18.14
N GLN A 12 12.43 0.87 -18.34
CA GLN A 12 13.08 -0.40 -18.04
C GLN A 12 12.93 -0.78 -16.57
N ALA A 13 13.11 0.17 -15.63
CA ALA A 13 12.95 -0.10 -14.21
C ALA A 13 11.53 -0.54 -13.84
N VAL A 14 10.50 0.00 -14.50
CA VAL A 14 9.11 -0.46 -14.32
C VAL A 14 8.92 -1.86 -14.88
N GLU A 15 9.46 -2.16 -16.07
CA GLU A 15 9.38 -3.49 -16.67
C GLU A 15 10.08 -4.56 -15.80
N ASP A 16 11.28 -4.24 -15.30
CA ASP A 16 12.03 -5.11 -14.40
C ASP A 16 11.25 -5.37 -13.11
N LEU A 17 10.62 -4.33 -12.53
CA LEU A 17 9.76 -4.49 -11.35
C LEU A 17 8.56 -5.39 -11.65
N GLN A 18 7.91 -5.21 -12.81
CA GLN A 18 6.77 -6.03 -13.23
C GLN A 18 7.11 -7.50 -13.49
N SER A 19 8.39 -7.82 -13.71
CA SER A 19 8.85 -9.20 -13.84
C SER A 19 8.88 -9.97 -12.51
N LEU A 20 8.82 -9.26 -11.38
CA LEU A 20 8.77 -9.85 -10.05
C LEU A 20 7.35 -10.27 -9.68
N ASP A 21 7.24 -11.32 -8.86
CA ASP A 21 5.94 -11.69 -8.29
C ASP A 21 5.54 -10.70 -7.20
N ILE A 22 4.55 -9.86 -7.54
CA ILE A 22 4.00 -8.85 -6.64
C ILE A 22 3.38 -9.44 -5.36
N GLN A 23 2.97 -10.73 -5.37
CA GLN A 23 2.40 -11.38 -4.19
C GLN A 23 3.44 -11.62 -3.10
N GLU A 24 4.71 -11.80 -3.46
CA GLU A 24 5.80 -11.96 -2.50
C GLU A 24 6.25 -10.62 -1.89
N ILE A 25 5.87 -9.50 -2.51
CA ILE A 25 6.29 -8.16 -2.11
C ILE A 25 5.28 -7.53 -1.16
N LYS A 26 5.73 -7.30 0.08
CA LYS A 26 4.92 -6.67 1.14
C LYS A 26 4.84 -5.15 1.01
N GLY A 27 5.90 -4.54 0.48
CA GLY A 27 5.96 -3.10 0.27
C GLY A 27 7.17 -2.70 -0.54
N LEU A 28 7.12 -1.50 -1.11
CA LEU A 28 8.10 -0.91 -2.00
C LEU A 28 8.56 0.43 -1.42
N VAL A 29 9.86 0.62 -1.29
CA VAL A 29 10.45 1.93 -0.97
C VAL A 29 11.19 2.41 -2.20
N VAL A 30 10.89 3.62 -2.66
CA VAL A 30 11.54 4.21 -3.84
C VAL A 30 12.50 5.28 -3.38
N ALA A 31 13.80 5.12 -3.68
CA ALA A 31 14.84 6.02 -3.20
C ALA A 31 15.67 6.58 -4.37
N GLY A 32 15.95 7.88 -4.35
CA GLY A 32 16.85 8.52 -5.30
C GLY A 32 16.86 10.06 -5.22
N PRO A 33 17.81 10.73 -5.87
CA PRO A 33 17.90 12.18 -5.81
C PRO A 33 16.85 12.86 -6.69
N GLY A 34 16.35 14.02 -6.26
CA GLY A 34 15.53 14.91 -7.08
C GLY A 34 14.22 14.29 -7.54
N GLU A 35 13.74 14.65 -8.73
CA GLU A 35 12.38 14.33 -9.18
C GLU A 35 12.23 12.93 -9.82
N ALA A 36 13.32 12.27 -10.19
CA ALA A 36 13.28 11.01 -10.94
C ALA A 36 12.52 9.89 -10.19
N LYS A 37 12.63 9.85 -8.85
CA LYS A 37 11.88 8.91 -8.00
C LYS A 37 10.37 9.12 -8.09
N GLY A 38 9.92 10.38 -8.18
CA GLY A 38 8.50 10.71 -8.33
C GLY A 38 7.97 10.29 -9.69
N GLN A 39 8.73 10.56 -10.75
CA GLN A 39 8.40 10.12 -12.11
C GLN A 39 8.29 8.59 -12.22
N LEU A 40 9.20 7.85 -11.57
CA LEU A 40 9.11 6.39 -11.50
C LEU A 40 7.80 5.94 -10.85
N VAL A 41 7.46 6.50 -9.67
CA VAL A 41 6.22 6.18 -8.97
C VAL A 41 5.00 6.50 -9.81
N GLU A 42 5.00 7.62 -10.54
CA GLU A 42 3.89 7.97 -11.43
C GLU A 42 3.67 6.94 -12.55
N MET A 43 4.76 6.40 -13.10
CA MET A 43 4.76 5.38 -14.16
C MET A 43 4.38 3.97 -13.67
N LEU A 44 4.37 3.72 -12.35
CA LEU A 44 4.00 2.41 -11.82
C LEU A 44 2.53 2.07 -12.10
N PRO A 45 2.23 0.81 -12.47
CA PRO A 45 0.86 0.29 -12.46
C PRO A 45 0.20 0.46 -11.09
N ALA A 46 -1.13 0.56 -11.06
CA ALA A 46 -1.88 0.80 -9.83
C ALA A 46 -1.59 -0.24 -8.72
N SER A 47 -1.40 -1.51 -9.10
CA SER A 47 -1.06 -2.60 -8.18
C SER A 47 0.30 -2.42 -7.49
N TRP A 48 1.29 -1.87 -8.20
CA TRP A 48 2.61 -1.57 -7.65
C TRP A 48 2.63 -0.25 -6.87
N LYS A 49 1.90 0.75 -7.36
CA LYS A 49 1.75 2.04 -6.69
C LYS A 49 1.11 1.88 -5.30
N SER A 50 0.15 0.97 -5.14
CA SER A 50 -0.46 0.68 -3.83
C SER A 50 0.49 -0.01 -2.84
N LYS A 51 1.62 -0.55 -3.30
CA LYS A 51 2.66 -1.14 -2.45
C LYS A 51 3.71 -0.12 -2.00
N VAL A 52 3.70 1.11 -2.52
CA VAL A 52 4.70 2.13 -2.15
C VAL A 52 4.49 2.57 -0.71
N LEU A 53 5.43 2.21 0.17
CA LEU A 53 5.45 2.60 1.59
C LEU A 53 6.10 3.97 1.80
N GLY A 54 6.99 4.37 0.89
CA GLY A 54 7.70 5.63 1.02
C GLY A 54 8.54 5.98 -0.20
N VAL A 55 8.78 7.29 -0.35
CA VAL A 55 9.59 7.88 -1.41
C VAL A 55 10.67 8.73 -0.75
N LEU A 56 11.93 8.29 -0.83
CA LEU A 56 13.04 8.86 -0.06
C LEU A 56 13.99 9.66 -0.96
N ASP A 57 14.31 10.87 -0.55
CA ASP A 57 15.39 11.63 -1.17
C ASP A 57 16.73 11.19 -0.59
N VAL A 58 17.55 10.56 -1.43
CA VAL A 58 18.86 10.05 -1.05
C VAL A 58 19.86 10.35 -2.15
N SER A 59 21.12 10.52 -1.76
CA SER A 59 22.20 10.71 -2.71
C SER A 59 22.48 9.40 -3.49
N MET A 60 22.93 9.51 -4.74
CA MET A 60 23.46 8.34 -5.47
C MET A 60 24.72 7.77 -4.83
N GLN A 61 25.40 8.53 -3.98
CA GLN A 61 26.57 8.08 -3.23
C GLN A 61 26.20 7.40 -1.91
N THR A 62 24.92 7.31 -1.55
CA THR A 62 24.49 6.65 -0.32
C THR A 62 24.87 5.16 -0.38
N PRO A 63 25.60 4.64 0.63
CA PRO A 63 25.95 3.22 0.68
C PRO A 63 24.73 2.32 0.71
N SER A 64 24.80 1.16 0.05
CA SER A 64 23.71 0.19 0.01
C SER A 64 23.23 -0.24 1.41
N GLY A 65 24.15 -0.38 2.37
CA GLY A 65 23.82 -0.71 3.75
C GLY A 65 22.93 0.34 4.43
N ASP A 66 23.11 1.62 4.11
CA ASP A 66 22.30 2.69 4.68
C ASP A 66 20.93 2.81 3.98
N LEU A 67 20.86 2.51 2.67
CA LEU A 67 19.58 2.39 1.97
C LEU A 67 18.70 1.27 2.57
N VAL A 68 19.30 0.13 2.91
CA VAL A 68 18.59 -0.98 3.57
C VAL A 68 18.10 -0.57 4.95
N LYS A 69 18.89 0.15 5.74
CA LYS A 69 18.45 0.65 7.06
C LYS A 69 17.27 1.61 6.93
N LEU A 70 17.35 2.58 6.03
CA LEU A 70 16.24 3.52 5.77
C LEU A 70 14.97 2.79 5.32
N GLY A 71 15.10 1.81 4.41
CA GLY A 71 13.99 0.98 3.98
C GLY A 71 13.35 0.21 5.15
N ASN A 72 14.18 -0.34 6.05
CA ASN A 72 13.70 -1.04 7.25
C ASN A 72 13.00 -0.10 8.24
N GLU A 73 13.47 1.14 8.41
CA GLU A 73 12.81 2.14 9.25
C GLU A 73 11.40 2.45 8.75
N VAL A 74 11.25 2.68 7.44
CA VAL A 74 9.93 2.90 6.80
C VAL A 74 9.04 1.67 6.99
N ALA A 75 9.54 0.47 6.70
CA ALA A 75 8.77 -0.76 6.84
C ALA A 75 8.35 -1.03 8.30
N ASN A 76 9.22 -0.73 9.27
CA ASN A 76 8.92 -0.88 10.69
C ASN A 76 7.90 0.15 11.18
N SER A 77 7.97 1.39 10.67
CA SER A 77 6.97 2.42 10.96
C SER A 77 5.58 2.01 10.48
N GLU A 78 5.46 1.54 9.24
CA GLU A 78 4.18 1.05 8.70
C GLU A 78 3.63 -0.14 9.49
N ARG A 79 4.47 -1.13 9.83
CA ARG A 79 4.05 -2.25 10.68
C ARG A 79 3.60 -1.79 12.08
N SER A 80 4.28 -0.80 12.65
CA SER A 80 3.92 -0.27 13.97
C SER A 80 2.56 0.44 13.92
N ARG A 81 2.30 1.19 12.86
CA ARG A 81 1.01 1.84 12.60
C ARG A 81 -0.12 0.82 12.42
N GLU A 82 0.09 -0.25 11.65
CA GLU A 82 -0.89 -1.34 11.51
C GLU A 82 -1.24 -1.96 12.86
N LYS A 83 -0.21 -2.24 13.68
CA LYS A 83 -0.39 -2.79 15.02
C LYS A 83 -1.16 -1.85 15.93
N GLU A 84 -0.82 -0.56 15.91
CA GLU A 84 -1.50 0.47 16.70
C GLU A 84 -2.98 0.59 16.30
N LEU A 85 -3.32 0.58 15.00
CA LEU A 85 -4.70 0.60 14.54
C LEU A 85 -5.49 -0.63 15.02
N ALA A 86 -4.89 -1.81 14.97
CA ALA A 86 -5.51 -3.04 15.47
C ALA A 86 -5.73 -3.01 16.98
N GLU A 87 -4.74 -2.52 17.75
CA GLU A 87 -4.86 -2.33 19.20
C GLU A 87 -5.93 -1.31 19.56
N ASN A 88 -5.98 -0.18 18.86
CA ASN A 88 -7.01 0.85 19.04
C ASN A 88 -8.42 0.32 18.77
N LEU A 89 -8.61 -0.47 17.71
CA LEU A 89 -9.89 -1.14 17.43
C LEU A 89 -10.28 -2.10 18.57
N LYS A 90 -9.33 -2.94 19.01
CA LYS A 90 -9.55 -3.87 20.13
C LYS A 90 -9.97 -3.13 21.40
N GLU A 91 -9.26 -2.06 21.75
CA GLU A 91 -9.61 -1.24 22.91
C GLU A 91 -10.98 -0.57 22.76
N ALA A 92 -11.31 -0.07 21.58
CA ALA A 92 -12.59 0.59 21.34
C ALA A 92 -13.76 -0.38 21.57
N VAL A 93 -13.64 -1.61 21.05
CA VAL A 93 -14.61 -2.69 21.27
C VAL A 93 -14.72 -3.03 22.77
N LEU A 94 -13.60 -3.26 23.45
CA LEU A 94 -13.61 -3.65 24.87
C LEU A 94 -14.14 -2.55 25.80
N LYS A 95 -13.88 -1.28 25.48
CA LYS A 95 -14.30 -0.12 26.29
C LYS A 95 -15.69 0.41 25.88
N GLY A 96 -16.39 -0.24 24.94
CA GLY A 96 -17.69 0.22 24.43
C GLY A 96 -17.63 1.58 23.74
N ARG A 97 -16.47 1.97 23.20
CA ARG A 97 -16.30 3.18 22.41
C ARG A 97 -16.76 2.93 20.96
N PRO A 98 -17.02 3.98 20.16
CA PRO A 98 -17.43 3.83 18.77
C PRO A 98 -16.47 2.94 17.96
N ALA A 99 -16.95 1.76 17.57
CA ALA A 99 -16.29 0.79 16.71
C ALA A 99 -17.37 -0.06 16.03
N ALA A 100 -17.08 -0.60 14.85
CA ALA A 100 -17.95 -1.54 14.15
C ALA A 100 -17.15 -2.81 13.81
N TYR A 101 -17.75 -3.99 13.95
CA TYR A 101 -17.11 -5.26 13.62
C TYR A 101 -18.07 -6.24 12.93
N GLY A 102 -17.53 -7.08 12.06
CA GLY A 102 -18.32 -7.98 11.23
C GLY A 102 -18.97 -7.30 10.01
N VAL A 103 -19.29 -8.09 8.99
CA VAL A 103 -19.66 -7.60 7.66
C VAL A 103 -20.88 -6.68 7.67
N ALA A 104 -21.92 -7.03 8.45
CA ALA A 104 -23.18 -6.28 8.45
C ALA A 104 -23.02 -4.89 9.10
N GLU A 105 -22.47 -4.83 10.32
CA GLU A 105 -22.30 -3.57 11.05
C GLU A 105 -21.33 -2.63 10.34
N VAL A 106 -20.20 -3.17 9.88
CA VAL A 106 -19.22 -2.40 9.10
C VAL A 106 -19.83 -1.91 7.79
N GLY A 107 -20.64 -2.73 7.10
CA GLY A 107 -21.33 -2.35 5.87
C GLY A 107 -22.28 -1.17 6.06
N GLU A 108 -23.06 -1.14 7.13
CA GLU A 108 -23.95 -0.01 7.44
C GLU A 108 -23.15 1.25 7.84
N ALA A 109 -22.10 1.10 8.64
CA ALA A 109 -21.22 2.21 9.01
C ALA A 109 -20.53 2.84 7.79
N LEU A 110 -20.11 2.02 6.82
CA LEU A 110 -19.53 2.47 5.54
C LEU A 110 -20.54 3.28 4.72
N LYS A 111 -21.77 2.76 4.54
CA LYS A 111 -22.85 3.46 3.81
C LYS A 111 -23.17 4.81 4.43
N GLN A 112 -23.02 4.93 5.74
CA GLN A 112 -23.32 6.14 6.51
C GLN A 112 -22.11 7.08 6.64
N GLY A 113 -20.98 6.76 5.99
CA GLY A 113 -19.78 7.61 5.98
C GLY A 113 -19.10 7.74 7.35
N ARG A 114 -19.33 6.80 8.28
CA ARG A 114 -18.83 6.86 9.65
C ARG A 114 -17.55 6.07 9.91
N VAL A 115 -16.93 5.54 8.85
CA VAL A 115 -15.72 4.72 8.95
C VAL A 115 -14.51 5.55 8.58
N ASN A 116 -13.66 5.84 9.57
CA ASN A 116 -12.39 6.53 9.34
C ASN A 116 -11.28 5.56 8.91
N HIS A 117 -11.28 4.33 9.44
CA HIS A 117 -10.32 3.29 9.13
C HIS A 117 -11.04 1.95 8.97
N LEU A 118 -10.83 1.27 7.84
CA LEU A 118 -11.32 -0.09 7.59
C LEU A 118 -10.16 -1.06 7.73
N LEU A 119 -10.26 -1.98 8.69
CA LEU A 119 -9.26 -3.03 8.91
C LEU A 119 -9.80 -4.34 8.35
N LEU A 120 -9.08 -4.93 7.41
CA LEU A 120 -9.40 -6.23 6.81
C LEU A 120 -8.30 -7.23 7.17
N SER A 121 -8.69 -8.46 7.53
CA SER A 121 -7.71 -9.54 7.66
C SER A 121 -7.17 -9.92 6.29
N ASN A 122 -5.90 -10.34 6.20
CA ASN A 122 -5.33 -10.89 4.96
C ASN A 122 -6.08 -12.15 4.47
N SER A 123 -6.75 -12.86 5.38
CA SER A 123 -7.59 -14.02 5.06
C SER A 123 -9.04 -13.65 4.76
N PHE A 124 -9.39 -12.37 4.81
CA PHE A 124 -10.76 -11.93 4.57
C PHE A 124 -11.10 -12.07 3.09
N ALA A 125 -12.09 -12.90 2.80
CA ALA A 125 -12.72 -13.01 1.49
C ALA A 125 -14.22 -12.73 1.66
N LEU A 126 -14.77 -11.85 0.84
CA LEU A 126 -16.21 -11.73 0.72
C LEU A 126 -16.72 -12.91 -0.12
N PRO A 127 -17.78 -13.62 0.31
CA PRO A 127 -18.46 -14.54 -0.57
C PRO A 127 -18.91 -13.78 -1.82
N GLN A 128 -18.63 -14.31 -3.02
CA GLN A 128 -19.15 -13.71 -4.24
C GLN A 128 -20.68 -13.70 -4.14
N MET A 129 -21.26 -12.50 -4.04
CA MET A 129 -22.70 -12.33 -4.05
C MET A 129 -23.15 -12.11 -5.48
N ILE A 130 -23.61 -13.18 -6.13
CA ILE A 130 -24.27 -13.07 -7.43
C ILE A 130 -25.64 -12.42 -7.20
N CYS A 131 -25.84 -11.23 -7.77
CA CYS A 131 -27.17 -10.61 -7.80
C CYS A 131 -28.11 -11.51 -8.62
N LYS A 132 -29.07 -12.19 -7.98
CA LYS A 132 -30.05 -13.04 -8.69
C LYS A 132 -30.96 -12.28 -9.67
N LYS A 133 -30.95 -10.95 -9.65
CA LYS A 133 -31.80 -10.07 -10.47
C LYS A 133 -31.04 -9.38 -11.60
N CYS A 134 -29.73 -9.34 -11.49
CA CYS A 134 -28.81 -8.64 -12.37
C CYS A 134 -27.61 -9.55 -12.52
N HIS A 135 -27.46 -10.22 -13.67
CA HIS A 135 -26.30 -11.05 -14.01
C HIS A 135 -25.02 -10.19 -14.15
N PHE A 136 -24.64 -9.52 -13.07
CA PHE A 136 -23.45 -8.71 -12.99
C PHE A 136 -22.41 -9.54 -12.25
N ASP A 137 -21.51 -10.14 -13.02
CA ASP A 137 -20.33 -10.82 -12.52
C ASP A 137 -19.27 -9.73 -12.32
N GLY A 138 -18.94 -9.45 -11.05
CA GLY A 138 -17.87 -8.53 -10.66
C GLY A 138 -16.55 -9.26 -10.53
#